data_AF-A0A929F3K7-F1
#
_entry.id   AF-A0A929F3K7-F1
#
_cell.length_a   1.000
_cell.length_b   1.000
_cell.length_c   1.000
_cell.angle_alpha   90.00
_cell.angle_beta   90.00
_cell.angle_gamma   90.00
#
_symmetry.space_group_name_H-M   'P 1'
#
loop_
_entity.id
_entity.type
_entity.pdbx_description
1 polymer ?
#
loop_
_entity_poly.entity_id
_entity_poly.type
_entity_poly.pdbx_seq_one_letter_code
_entity_poly.pdbx_strand_id
1 'polypeptide(L)'
;MIEAVPPGLIFILGAILIPFLKGKLKQVYILVVPAVAFLDILYLTPGTSWVYNFLGYDLIFCKVDRLSLVVGYIFVIIGFLAILYCLHVKQDGQHIAAFLYV
;
A
#
# COMPACT_ATOMS: atom_id res chain seq x y z
N MET A 1 -20.53 -2.67 2.03
CA MET A 1 -19.47 -1.78 2.54
C MET A 1 -18.16 -2.51 2.31
N ILE A 2 -17.15 -1.89 1.71
CA ILE A 2 -15.83 -2.51 1.53
C ILE A 2 -15.22 -2.65 2.92
N GLU A 3 -14.75 -3.84 3.29
CA GLU A 3 -14.00 -4.01 4.54
C GLU A 3 -12.73 -3.15 4.49
N ALA A 4 -12.41 -2.45 5.57
CA ALA A 4 -11.23 -1.58 5.60
C ALA A 4 -9.96 -2.42 5.41
N VAL A 5 -9.25 -2.17 4.31
CA VAL A 5 -7.95 -2.76 4.03
C VAL A 5 -6.88 -1.71 4.35
N PRO A 6 -5.84 -2.02 5.12
CA PRO A 6 -4.69 -1.14 5.26
C PRO A 6 -4.00 -0.90 3.91
N PRO A 7 -3.79 0.36 3.46
CA PRO A 7 -3.12 0.64 2.18
C PRO A 7 -1.73 0.02 2.07
N GLY A 8 -0.98 -0.09 3.18
CA GLY A 8 0.32 -0.73 3.23
C GLY A 8 0.29 -2.22 2.82
N LEU A 9 -0.82 -2.94 3.07
CA LEU A 9 -0.95 -4.32 2.58
C LEU A 9 -1.00 -4.38 1.06
N ILE A 10 -1.56 -3.37 0.39
CA ILE A 10 -1.60 -3.29 -1.08
C ILE A 10 -0.17 -3.15 -1.63
N PHE A 11 0.69 -2.37 -0.97
CA PHE A 11 2.10 -2.27 -1.33
C PHE A 11 2.88 -3.56 -1.04
N ILE A 12 2.69 -4.18 0.13
CA ILE A 12 3.36 -5.44 0.49
C ILE A 12 3.00 -6.56 -0.50
N LEU A 13 1.71 -6.75 -0.77
CA LEU A 13 1.24 -7.75 -1.73
C LEU A 13 1.67 -7.39 -3.15
N GLY A 14 1.65 -6.10 -3.50
CA GLY A 14 2.10 -5.60 -4.79
C GLY A 14 3.58 -5.88 -5.04
N ALA A 15 4.42 -5.82 -4.01
CA ALA A 15 5.85 -6.08 -4.09
C ALA A 15 6.18 -7.51 -4.54
N ILE A 16 5.35 -8.49 -4.14
CA ILE A 16 5.53 -9.90 -4.45
C ILE A 16 5.45 -10.17 -5.97
N LEU A 17 4.61 -9.43 -6.70
CA LEU A 17 4.41 -9.62 -8.14
C LEU A 17 5.47 -8.93 -9.01
N ILE A 18 6.21 -7.96 -8.47
CA ILE A 18 7.22 -7.17 -9.20
C ILE A 18 8.25 -8.01 -9.98
N PRO A 19 8.91 -9.04 -9.39
CA PRO A 19 9.97 -9.78 -10.09
C PRO A 19 9.46 -10.66 -11.23
N PHE A 20 8.16 -10.92 -11.28
CA PHE A 20 7.54 -11.74 -12.32
C PHE A 20 7.17 -10.93 -13.58
N LEU A 21 7.19 -9.60 -13.51
CA LEU A 21 6.79 -8.69 -14.58
C LEU A 21 8.00 -8.09 -15.30
N LYS A 22 7.87 -7.82 -16.61
CA LYS A 22 8.97 -7.28 -17.44
C LYS A 22 8.52 -6.11 -18.33
N GLY A 23 9.48 -5.26 -18.67
CA GLY A 23 9.31 -4.17 -19.64
C GLY A 23 8.22 -3.17 -19.26
N LYS A 24 7.41 -2.75 -20.25
CA LYS A 24 6.33 -1.76 -20.07
C LYS A 24 5.24 -2.24 -19.11
N LEU A 25 4.94 -3.55 -19.09
CA LEU A 25 3.93 -4.11 -18.21
C LEU A 25 4.30 -3.88 -16.74
N LYS A 26 5.58 -4.07 -16.40
CA LYS A 26 6.11 -3.80 -15.06
C LYS A 26 5.98 -2.32 -14.70
N GLN A 27 6.34 -1.42 -15.61
CA GLN A 27 6.25 0.04 -15.38
C GLN A 27 4.82 0.49 -15.11
N VAL A 28 3.85 -0.02 -15.88
CA VAL A 28 2.43 0.25 -15.64
C VAL A 28 2.00 -0.33 -14.30
N TYR A 29 2.35 -1.59 -14.02
CA TYR A 29 2.00 -2.26 -12.78
C TYR A 29 2.47 -1.50 -11.54
N ILE A 30 3.74 -1.09 -11.50
CA ILE A 30 4.30 -0.40 -10.33
C ILE A 30 3.66 0.97 -10.09
N LEU A 31 3.08 1.62 -11.11
CA LEU A 31 2.28 2.84 -10.93
C LEU A 31 0.83 2.55 -10.54
N VAL A 32 0.27 1.44 -11.00
CA VAL A 32 -1.12 1.05 -10.69
C VAL A 32 -1.26 0.70 -9.21
N VAL A 33 -0.29 0.01 -8.60
CA VAL A 33 -0.36 -0.36 -7.17
C VAL A 33 -0.57 0.85 -6.24
N PRO A 34 0.28 1.91 -6.26
CA PRO A 34 0.05 3.09 -5.43
C PRO A 34 -1.23 3.85 -5.82
N ALA A 35 -1.66 3.83 -7.09
CA ALA A 35 -2.94 4.42 -7.48
C ALA A 35 -4.14 3.66 -6.88
N VAL A 36 -4.07 2.33 -6.81
CA VAL A 36 -5.08 1.51 -6.12
C VAL A 36 -5.07 1.78 -4.62
N ALA A 37 -3.89 1.89 -3.99
CA ALA A 37 -3.78 2.27 -2.58
C ALA A 37 -4.34 3.68 -2.30
N PHE A 38 -4.22 4.60 -3.26
CA PHE A 38 -4.82 5.93 -3.16
C PHE A 38 -6.35 5.88 -3.25
N LEU A 39 -6.89 5.06 -4.15
CA LEU A 39 -8.34 4.83 -4.20
C LEU A 39 -8.84 4.19 -2.91
N ASP A 40 -8.12 3.20 -2.38
CA ASP A 40 -8.46 2.53 -1.13
C ASP A 40 -8.60 3.53 0.03
N ILE A 41 -7.60 4.40 0.23
CA ILE A 41 -7.66 5.38 1.32
C ILE A 41 -8.76 6.45 1.15
N LEU A 42 -9.19 6.74 -0.09
CA LEU A 42 -10.33 7.64 -0.34
C LEU A 42 -11.65 7.06 0.16
N TYR A 43 -11.78 5.74 0.19
CA TYR A 43 -12.99 5.03 0.64
C TYR A 43 -12.87 4.51 2.08
N LEU A 44 -11.70 4.65 2.74
CA LEU A 44 -11.52 4.26 4.14
C LEU A 44 -12.35 5.14 5.09
N THR A 45 -13.27 4.50 5.80
CA THR A 45 -14.04 5.16 6.87
C THR A 45 -13.37 4.96 8.23
N PRO A 46 -13.33 5.99 9.10
CA PRO A 46 -12.85 5.83 10.47
C PRO A 46 -13.57 4.71 11.22
N GLY A 47 -12.82 3.87 11.91
CA GLY A 47 -13.34 2.68 12.56
C GLY A 47 -12.22 1.69 12.93
N THR A 48 -12.60 0.61 13.59
CA THR A 48 -11.70 -0.50 13.90
C THR A 48 -12.20 -1.73 13.18
N SER A 49 -11.32 -2.38 12.41
CA SER A 49 -11.61 -3.57 11.62
C SER A 49 -10.52 -4.61 11.88
N TRP A 50 -10.80 -5.86 11.53
CA TRP A 50 -9.84 -6.97 11.65
C TRP A 50 -9.36 -7.12 13.10
N VAL A 51 -10.33 -7.31 14.01
CA VAL A 51 -10.07 -7.56 15.43
C VAL A 51 -10.13 -9.05 15.69
N TYR A 52 -9.05 -9.60 16.23
CA TYR A 52 -8.96 -11.02 16.58
C TYR A 52 -8.62 -11.16 18.06
N ASN A 53 -9.42 -11.93 18.79
CA ASN A 53 -9.10 -12.25 20.18
C ASN A 53 -8.07 -13.39 20.22
N PHE A 54 -6.92 -13.13 20.82
CA PHE A 54 -5.83 -14.09 20.92
C PHE A 54 -5.23 -14.03 22.33
N LEU A 55 -5.20 -15.16 23.03
CA LEU A 55 -4.71 -15.27 24.42
C LEU A 55 -5.38 -14.27 25.38
N GLY A 56 -6.63 -13.89 25.12
CA GLY A 56 -7.36 -12.89 25.93
C GLY A 56 -7.04 -11.43 25.57
N TYR A 57 -6.24 -11.17 24.54
CA TYR A 57 -5.97 -9.85 24.01
C TYR A 57 -6.71 -9.62 22.68
N ASP A 58 -7.18 -8.39 22.46
CA ASP A 58 -7.73 -7.99 21.17
C ASP A 58 -6.60 -7.47 20.27
N LEU A 59 -6.22 -8.28 19.27
CA LEU A 59 -5.30 -7.89 18.21
C LEU A 59 -6.07 -7.09 17.16
N ILE A 60 -5.74 -5.80 17.05
CA ILE A 60 -6.34 -4.89 16.07
C ILE A 60 -5.37 -4.73 14.90
N PHE A 61 -5.70 -5.31 13.75
CA PHE A 61 -4.86 -5.20 12.56
C PHE A 61 -5.17 -3.99 11.68
N CYS A 62 -6.37 -3.43 11.77
CA CYS A 62 -6.75 -2.23 11.04
C CYS A 62 -7.50 -1.26 11.94
N LYS A 63 -6.86 -0.15 12.26
CA LYS A 63 -7.50 0.97 12.96
C LYS A 63 -7.37 2.22 12.11
N VAL A 64 -8.51 2.82 11.80
CA VAL A 64 -8.60 4.03 10.98
C VAL A 64 -9.14 5.15 11.85
N ASP A 65 -8.33 6.18 12.03
CA ASP A 65 -8.72 7.44 12.66
C ASP A 65 -8.32 8.61 11.76
N ARG A 66 -8.75 9.82 12.12
CA ARG A 66 -8.51 11.02 11.30
C ARG A 66 -7.02 11.33 11.12
N LEU A 67 -6.20 11.06 12.14
CA LEU A 67 -4.76 11.29 12.05
C LEU A 67 -4.10 10.23 11.17
N SER A 68 -4.45 8.96 11.37
CA SER A 68 -3.98 7.84 10.55
C SER A 68 -4.33 8.03 9.06
N LEU A 69 -5.50 8.59 8.74
CA LEU A 69 -5.85 8.96 7.36
C LEU A 69 -4.90 10.01 6.78
N VAL A 70 -4.61 11.10 7.51
CA VAL A 70 -3.67 12.14 7.04
C VAL A 70 -2.30 11.55 6.75
N VAL A 71 -1.77 10.73 7.66
CA VAL A 71 -0.47 10.06 7.46
C VAL A 71 -0.54 9.11 6.25
N GLY A 72 -1.59 8.30 6.14
CA GLY A 72 -1.77 7.40 5.01
C GLY A 72 -1.80 8.15 3.66
N TYR A 73 -2.49 9.30 3.58
CA TYR A 73 -2.51 10.11 2.36
C TYR A 73 -1.09 10.59 1.99
N ILE A 74 -0.33 11.07 2.97
CA ILE A 74 1.05 11.53 2.76
C ILE A 74 1.91 10.39 2.20
N PHE A 75 1.89 9.21 2.84
CA PHE A 75 2.68 8.06 2.42
C PHE A 75 2.32 7.56 1.03
N VAL A 76 1.01 7.43 0.73
CA VAL A 76 0.57 6.96 -0.58
C VAL A 76 0.91 7.96 -1.69
N ILE A 77 0.71 9.26 -1.46
CA ILE A 77 1.02 10.31 -2.46
C ILE A 77 2.53 10.38 -2.71
N ILE A 78 3.35 10.44 -1.65
CA ILE A 78 4.80 10.49 -1.80
C ILE A 78 5.32 9.19 -2.41
N GLY A 79 4.79 8.03 -2.01
CA GLY A 79 5.11 6.73 -2.59
C GLY A 79 4.83 6.67 -4.09
N PHE A 80 3.67 7.16 -4.53
CA PHE A 80 3.34 7.28 -5.97
C PHE A 80 4.37 8.14 -6.72
N LEU A 81 4.70 9.32 -6.19
CA LEU A 81 5.66 10.23 -6.81
C LEU A 81 7.08 9.65 -6.86
N ALA A 82 7.51 8.96 -5.80
CA ALA A 82 8.80 8.29 -5.74
C ALA A 82 8.89 7.16 -6.78
N ILE A 83 7.84 6.34 -6.91
CA ILE A 83 7.79 5.27 -7.92
C ILE A 83 7.78 5.86 -9.33
N LEU A 84 7.03 6.94 -9.55
CA LEU A 84 7.00 7.65 -10.84
C LEU A 84 8.40 8.17 -11.22
N TYR A 85 9.13 8.75 -10.27
CA TYR A 85 10.52 9.15 -10.48
C TYR A 85 11.42 7.95 -10.79
N CYS A 86 11.28 6.86 -10.05
CA CYS A 86 12.11 5.66 -10.17
C CYS A 86 11.76 4.77 -11.37
N LEU A 87 10.83 5.13 -12.27
CA LEU A 87 10.48 4.33 -13.46
C LEU A 87 11.67 3.99 -14.37
N HIS A 88 12.73 4.80 -14.33
CA HIS A 88 13.97 4.56 -15.07
C HIS A 88 14.86 3.48 -14.43
N VAL A 89 14.63 3.14 -13.16
CA VAL A 89 15.42 2.15 -12.41
C VAL A 89 15.06 0.75 -12.91
N LYS A 90 16.06 -0.02 -13.29
CA LYS A 90 15.87 -1.37 -13.86
C LYS A 90 15.86 -2.48 -12.82
N GLN A 91 16.45 -2.26 -11.64
CA GLN A 91 16.63 -3.30 -10.62
C GLN A 91 15.34 -3.57 -9.86
N ASP A 92 14.86 -4.82 -9.89
CA ASP A 92 13.63 -5.25 -9.24
C ASP A 92 13.69 -5.07 -7.72
N GLY A 93 14.84 -5.36 -7.10
CA GLY A 93 15.03 -5.21 -5.67
C GLY A 93 14.82 -3.78 -5.15
N GLN A 94 15.14 -2.76 -5.96
CA GLN A 94 14.90 -1.37 -5.57
C GLN A 94 13.41 -1.03 -5.57
N HIS A 95 12.66 -1.54 -6.54
CA HIS A 95 11.20 -1.39 -6.59
C HIS A 95 10.50 -2.14 -5.45
N ILE A 96 10.95 -3.35 -5.14
CA ILE A 96 10.45 -4.14 -4.00
C ILE A 96 10.72 -3.42 -2.69
N ALA A 97 11.95 -2.94 -2.47
CA ALA A 97 12.30 -2.19 -1.27
C ALA A 97 11.50 -0.89 -1.14
N ALA A 98 11.29 -0.17 -2.26
CA ALA A 98 10.46 1.02 -2.26
C ALA A 98 9.01 0.72 -1.86
N PHE A 99 8.44 -0.39 -2.31
CA PHE A 99 7.08 -0.79 -1.93
C PHE A 99 6.99 -1.20 -0.46
N LEU A 100 7.96 -1.97 0.04
CA LEU A 100 7.97 -2.42 1.44
C LEU A 100 8.27 -1.29 2.45
N TYR A 101 8.83 -0.17 1.96
CA TYR A 101 9.08 1.01 2.78
C TYR A 101 7.81 1.84 3.02
N VAL A 102 6.88 1.84 2.05
CA VAL A 102 5.61 2.59 2.10
C VAL A 102 4.57 1.83 2.91
#